data_AF-A0A1H7UM71-F1
#
_entry.id   AF-A0A1H7UM71-F1
#
_cell.length_a   1.000
_cell.length_b   1.000
_cell.length_c   1.000
_cell.angle_alpha   90.00
_cell.angle_beta   90.00
_cell.angle_gamma   90.00
#
_symmetry.space_group_name_H-M   'P 1'
#
loop_
_entity.id
_entity.type
_entity.pdbx_description
1 polymer ?
#
loop_
_entity_poly.entity_id
_entity_poly.type
_entity_poly.pdbx_seq_one_letter_code
_entity_poly.pdbx_strand_id
1 'polypeptide(L)'
;MDNNDAVFNVPELPFDDVSYMSSNAAIPESEEHVPGDYSDYCSVCSDINDFLKLTDAMVDEINELRAEVVRWRQALIKHLPERWADGLQQDIFDNIYLNVYEDFDAYNYYVMRCCNGKDPFDNKKRASLMSRLSKGTDKTSITYL
;
A
#
# COMPACT_ATOMS: atom_id res chain seq x y z
N MET A 1 4.16 -42.34 -19.04
CA MET A 1 4.60 -40.99 -19.41
C MET A 1 3.76 -40.06 -18.58
N ASP A 2 4.33 -39.70 -17.43
CA ASP A 2 3.74 -38.79 -16.46
C ASP A 2 3.71 -37.38 -17.04
N ASN A 3 2.63 -36.64 -16.80
CA ASN A 3 2.72 -35.19 -16.70
C ASN A 3 1.73 -34.69 -15.65
N ASN A 4 2.32 -34.00 -14.68
CA ASN A 4 1.78 -33.56 -13.41
C ASN A 4 0.77 -32.43 -13.59
N ASP A 5 -0.50 -32.69 -13.25
CA ASP A 5 -1.40 -31.64 -12.78
C ASP A 5 -1.04 -31.34 -11.32
N ALA A 6 0.00 -30.53 -11.14
CA ALA A 6 0.32 -29.97 -9.83
C ALA A 6 -0.72 -28.90 -9.49
N VAL A 7 -1.85 -29.34 -8.93
CA VAL A 7 -2.79 -28.48 -8.23
C VAL A 7 -2.03 -27.83 -7.08
N PHE A 8 -1.86 -26.51 -7.16
CA PHE A 8 -1.22 -25.73 -6.10
C PHE A 8 -2.21 -25.65 -4.93
N ASN A 9 -2.12 -26.60 -4.00
CA ASN A 9 -2.86 -26.55 -2.74
C ASN A 9 -2.30 -25.42 -1.88
N VAL A 10 -2.99 -24.28 -1.87
CA VAL A 10 -2.77 -23.23 -0.87
C VAL A 10 -3.29 -23.76 0.47
N PRO A 11 -2.44 -23.87 1.51
CA PRO A 11 -2.92 -24.20 2.83
C PRO A 11 -3.88 -23.12 3.32
N GLU A 12 -5.10 -23.48 3.71
CA GLU A 12 -5.99 -22.59 4.43
C GLU A 12 -5.31 -22.19 5.75
N LEU A 13 -4.99 -20.91 5.88
CA LEU A 13 -4.50 -20.35 7.13
C LEU A 13 -5.65 -20.36 8.14
N PRO A 14 -5.44 -20.80 9.39
CA PRO A 14 -6.48 -20.83 10.40
C PRO A 14 -6.77 -19.40 10.85
N PHE A 15 -7.76 -18.76 10.23
CA PHE A 15 -8.37 -17.53 10.74
C PHE A 15 -9.59 -17.88 11.59
N ASP A 16 -9.39 -18.73 12.60
CA ASP A 16 -10.39 -18.92 13.64
C ASP A 16 -9.96 -18.15 14.90
N ASP A 17 -10.92 -17.36 15.39
CA ASP A 17 -10.93 -16.59 16.64
C ASP A 17 -10.23 -15.22 16.65
N VAL A 18 -10.70 -14.30 15.80
CA VAL A 18 -10.78 -12.89 16.21
C VAL A 18 -12.20 -12.62 16.72
N SER A 19 -12.40 -12.86 18.02
CA SER A 19 -13.59 -12.43 18.74
C SER A 19 -13.71 -10.91 18.63
N TYR A 20 -14.59 -10.45 17.74
CA TYR A 20 -15.08 -9.07 17.77
C TYR A 20 -15.78 -8.88 19.12
N MET A 21 -15.11 -8.22 20.06
CA MET A 21 -15.79 -7.71 21.26
C MET A 21 -16.78 -6.64 20.84
N SER A 22 -18.01 -7.10 20.56
CA SER A 22 -19.21 -6.27 20.51
C SER A 22 -19.54 -5.87 21.94
N SER A 23 -19.02 -4.74 22.40
CA SER A 23 -19.43 -4.14 23.66
C SER A 23 -20.71 -3.33 23.45
N ASN A 24 -21.84 -4.02 23.43
CA ASN A 24 -23.11 -3.42 23.84
C ASN A 24 -23.07 -3.20 25.36
N ALA A 25 -22.43 -2.12 25.80
CA ALA A 25 -22.49 -1.68 27.19
C ALA A 25 -23.50 -0.53 27.30
N ALA A 26 -24.59 -0.79 28.02
CA ALA A 26 -25.57 0.21 28.41
C ALA A 26 -24.89 1.37 29.13
N ILE A 27 -25.32 2.60 28.82
CA ILE A 27 -24.89 3.84 29.50
C ILE A 27 -25.37 3.80 30.95
N PRO A 28 -24.49 3.82 31.97
CA PRO A 28 -24.89 4.17 33.32
C PRO A 28 -24.88 5.69 33.47
N GLU A 29 -25.91 6.19 34.16
CA GLU A 29 -26.08 7.59 34.52
C GLU A 29 -24.93 8.12 35.39
N SER A 30 -24.74 9.44 35.30
CA SER A 30 -23.71 10.29 35.88
C SER A 30 -23.18 9.93 37.28
N GLU A 31 -21.85 9.88 37.41
CA GLU A 31 -21.14 10.10 38.68
C GLU A 31 -20.04 11.18 38.50
N GLU A 32 -19.87 11.99 39.54
CA GLU A 32 -19.12 13.24 39.60
C GLU A 32 -17.64 13.14 39.16
N HIS A 33 -17.23 14.10 38.34
CA HIS A 33 -15.86 14.25 37.86
C HIS A 33 -14.97 14.89 38.95
N VAL A 34 -14.19 14.07 39.65
CA VAL A 34 -13.03 14.56 40.42
C VAL A 34 -11.89 14.81 39.42
N PRO A 35 -11.26 16.00 39.39
CA PRO A 35 -10.16 16.28 38.46
C PRO A 35 -8.91 15.53 38.96
N GLY A 36 -8.77 14.30 38.50
CA GLY A 36 -7.52 13.54 38.61
C GLY A 36 -6.46 14.18 37.71
N ASP A 37 -5.28 14.39 38.30
CA ASP A 37 -4.06 14.86 37.65
C ASP A 37 -3.70 14.00 36.43
N TYR A 38 -4.04 14.47 35.23
CA TYR A 38 -3.78 13.81 33.94
C TYR A 38 -2.33 13.98 33.46
N SER A 39 -1.35 13.85 34.35
CA SER A 39 0.07 14.07 34.04
C SER A 39 0.79 12.84 33.47
N ASP A 40 0.08 11.79 33.03
CA ASP A 40 0.67 10.55 32.48
C ASP A 40 0.32 10.29 30.99
N TYR A 41 -0.02 11.34 30.24
CA TYR A 41 -0.10 11.28 28.78
C TYR A 41 1.31 11.57 28.22
N CYS A 42 2.07 10.64 27.66
CA CYS A 42 1.98 10.31 26.23
C CYS A 42 3.05 9.27 25.77
N SER A 43 3.39 8.20 26.52
CA SER A 43 4.30 7.17 25.92
C SER A 43 3.68 6.54 24.67
N VAL A 44 2.36 6.28 24.72
CA VAL A 44 1.52 5.81 23.60
C VAL A 44 1.57 6.76 22.40
N CYS A 45 1.77 8.06 22.62
CA CYS A 45 1.86 9.04 21.54
C CYS A 45 3.20 8.99 20.81
N SER A 46 4.27 8.56 21.50
CA SER A 46 5.55 8.29 20.84
C SER A 46 5.42 7.09 19.91
N ASP A 47 4.83 5.99 20.40
CA ASP A 47 4.66 4.77 19.61
C ASP A 47 3.78 5.00 18.38
N ILE A 48 2.64 5.69 18.55
CA ILE A 48 1.77 6.07 17.41
C ILE A 48 2.54 6.93 16.39
N ASN A 49 3.33 7.90 16.84
CA ASN A 49 4.11 8.75 15.95
C ASN A 49 5.18 7.94 15.20
N ASP A 50 5.81 6.96 15.85
CA ASP A 50 6.81 6.11 15.20
C ASP A 50 6.15 5.14 14.20
N PHE A 51 4.96 4.61 14.49
CA PHE A 51 4.17 3.86 13.50
C PHE A 51 3.74 4.71 12.31
N LEU A 52 3.39 5.98 12.51
CA LEU A 52 3.06 6.90 11.42
C LEU A 52 4.27 7.19 10.53
N LYS A 53 5.47 7.37 11.10
CA LYS A 53 6.71 7.50 10.32
C LYS A 53 7.05 6.21 9.56
N LEU A 54 6.85 5.05 10.19
CA LEU A 54 7.05 3.76 9.53
C LEU A 54 6.09 3.62 8.35
N THR A 55 4.81 3.99 8.53
CA THR A 55 3.80 3.97 7.47
C THR A 55 4.19 4.89 6.31
N ASP A 56 4.68 6.09 6.60
CA ASP A 56 5.19 7.04 5.59
C ASP A 56 6.34 6.43 4.77
N ALA A 57 7.33 5.85 5.44
CA ALA A 57 8.44 5.17 4.79
C ALA A 57 7.98 3.97 3.93
N MET A 58 7.03 3.17 4.42
CA MET A 58 6.47 2.05 3.66
C MET A 58 5.69 2.52 2.43
N VAL A 59 4.96 3.63 2.53
CA VAL A 59 4.24 4.20 1.38
C VAL A 59 5.23 4.68 0.31
N ASP A 60 6.33 5.30 0.72
CA ASP A 60 7.42 5.66 -0.20
C ASP A 60 8.07 4.44 -0.85
N GLU A 61 8.35 3.37 -0.10
CA GLU A 61 8.88 2.11 -0.66
C GLU A 61 7.91 1.46 -1.66
N ILE A 62 6.63 1.36 -1.33
CA ILE A 62 5.59 0.87 -2.25
C ILE A 62 5.60 1.73 -3.52
N ASN A 63 5.80 3.04 -3.37
CA ASN A 63 5.83 3.94 -4.51
C ASN A 63 7.02 3.69 -5.44
N GLU A 64 8.18 3.41 -4.88
CA GLU A 64 9.39 3.05 -5.61
C GLU A 64 9.25 1.69 -6.29
N LEU A 65 8.72 0.68 -5.58
CA LEU A 65 8.47 -0.65 -6.14
C LEU A 65 7.54 -0.60 -7.34
N ARG A 66 6.46 0.18 -7.27
CA ARG A 66 5.55 0.41 -8.41
C ARG A 66 6.28 1.00 -9.63
N ALA A 67 7.22 1.92 -9.40
CA ALA A 67 8.03 2.50 -10.47
C ALA A 67 9.03 1.49 -11.06
N GLU A 68 9.65 0.66 -10.22
CA GLU A 68 10.51 -0.44 -10.66
C GLU A 68 9.77 -1.43 -11.55
N VAL A 69 8.55 -1.84 -11.19
CA VAL A 69 7.74 -2.72 -12.03
C VAL A 69 7.57 -2.15 -13.44
N VAL A 70 7.26 -0.85 -13.56
CA VAL A 70 7.15 -0.19 -14.87
C VAL A 70 8.48 -0.14 -15.60
N ARG A 71 9.60 0.14 -14.90
CA ARG A 71 10.95 0.12 -15.50
C ARG A 71 11.24 -1.23 -16.13
N TRP A 72 10.99 -2.31 -15.40
CA TRP A 72 11.27 -3.67 -15.85
C TRP A 72 10.35 -4.10 -16.99
N ARG A 73 9.05 -3.82 -16.90
CA ARG A 73 8.11 -4.10 -18.00
C ARG A 73 8.53 -3.34 -19.26
N GLN A 74 8.90 -2.07 -19.15
CA GLN A 74 9.37 -1.28 -20.29
C GLN A 74 10.69 -1.80 -20.87
N ALA A 75 11.60 -2.28 -20.04
CA ALA A 75 12.83 -2.91 -20.50
C ALA A 75 12.54 -4.18 -21.28
N LEU A 76 11.67 -5.03 -20.75
CA LEU A 76 11.30 -6.33 -21.33
C LEU A 76 10.66 -6.19 -22.71
N ILE A 77 9.85 -5.15 -22.95
CA ILE A 77 9.23 -4.86 -24.26
C ILE A 77 10.26 -4.90 -25.41
N LYS A 78 11.48 -4.42 -25.19
CA LYS A 78 12.55 -4.37 -26.22
C LYS A 78 13.04 -5.75 -26.66
N HIS A 79 12.78 -6.78 -25.86
CA HIS A 79 13.28 -8.13 -26.05
C HIS A 79 12.17 -9.13 -26.41
N LEU A 80 10.91 -8.68 -26.44
CA LEU A 80 9.77 -9.51 -26.78
C LEU A 80 9.46 -9.46 -28.29
N PRO A 81 8.93 -10.54 -28.87
CA PRO A 81 8.26 -10.49 -30.18
C PRO A 81 7.14 -9.45 -30.17
N GLU A 82 6.92 -8.79 -31.30
CA GLU A 82 5.97 -7.67 -31.47
C GLU A 82 4.59 -7.94 -30.84
N ARG A 83 4.00 -9.11 -31.10
CA ARG A 83 2.70 -9.51 -30.53
C ARG A 83 2.63 -9.51 -29.00
N TRP A 84 3.76 -9.75 -28.31
CA TRP A 84 3.85 -9.77 -26.85
C TRP A 84 4.30 -8.41 -26.31
N ALA A 85 5.11 -7.69 -27.08
CA ALA A 85 5.48 -6.30 -26.78
C ALA A 85 4.26 -5.38 -26.72
N ASP A 86 3.34 -5.49 -27.69
CA ASP A 86 2.10 -4.70 -27.72
C ASP A 86 1.19 -4.99 -26.53
N GLY A 87 1.03 -6.28 -26.18
CA GLY A 87 0.26 -6.69 -24.99
C GLY A 87 0.86 -6.12 -23.71
N LEU A 88 2.18 -6.31 -23.51
CA LEU A 88 2.86 -5.78 -22.33
C LEU A 88 2.85 -4.24 -22.26
N GLN A 89 2.83 -3.55 -23.41
CA GLN A 89 2.70 -2.10 -23.46
C GLN A 89 1.31 -1.63 -23.01
N GLN A 90 0.26 -2.39 -23.33
CA GLN A 90 -1.11 -2.13 -22.84
C GLN A 90 -1.21 -2.41 -21.33
N ASP A 91 -0.57 -3.48 -20.87
CA ASP A 91 -0.57 -3.93 -19.48
C ASP A 91 0.53 -3.28 -18.62
N ILE A 92 1.16 -2.20 -19.11
CA ILE A 92 2.34 -1.59 -18.49
C ILE A 92 2.08 -1.18 -17.03
N PHE A 93 0.85 -0.76 -16.72
CA PHE A 93 0.40 -0.37 -15.38
C PHE A 93 -0.49 -1.39 -14.67
N ASP A 94 -0.70 -2.56 -15.27
CA ASP A 94 -1.62 -3.54 -14.74
C ASP A 94 -1.18 -4.04 -13.34
N ASN A 95 -2.13 -4.17 -12.42
CA ASN A 95 -1.93 -4.52 -11.01
C ASN A 95 -1.04 -3.55 -10.18
N ILE A 96 -0.79 -2.33 -10.64
CA ILE A 96 0.03 -1.34 -9.91
C ILE A 96 -0.80 -0.41 -9.01
N TYR A 97 -2.05 -0.12 -9.37
CA TYR A 97 -2.90 0.88 -8.71
C TYR A 97 -4.15 0.25 -8.08
N LEU A 98 -3.99 -0.73 -7.19
CA LEU A 98 -5.11 -1.18 -6.39
C LEU A 98 -5.35 -0.23 -5.20
N ASN A 99 -6.56 0.31 -5.09
CA ASN A 99 -7.03 1.09 -3.95
C ASN A 99 -7.46 0.16 -2.80
N VAL A 100 -6.53 -0.68 -2.31
CA VAL A 100 -6.84 -1.67 -1.27
C VAL A 100 -7.04 -1.03 0.09
N TYR A 101 -6.56 0.20 0.30
CA TYR A 101 -6.38 0.76 1.65
C TYR A 101 -7.47 1.75 2.10
N GLU A 102 -8.35 2.21 1.20
CA GLU A 102 -9.32 3.28 1.49
C GLU A 102 -10.34 2.91 2.57
N ASP A 103 -10.65 1.61 2.70
CA ASP A 103 -11.62 1.10 3.67
C ASP A 103 -11.05 0.91 5.08
N PHE A 104 -9.75 1.15 5.29
CA PHE A 104 -9.12 0.97 6.60
C PHE A 104 -9.04 2.28 7.38
N ASP A 105 -9.68 2.32 8.56
CA ASP A 105 -9.67 3.48 9.45
C ASP A 105 -8.24 3.95 9.81
N ALA A 106 -7.31 3.00 10.00
CA ALA A 106 -5.91 3.32 10.26
C ALA A 106 -5.24 4.06 9.10
N TYR A 107 -5.56 3.68 7.85
CA TYR A 107 -5.07 4.36 6.66
C TYR A 107 -5.68 5.76 6.55
N ASN A 108 -6.99 5.88 6.76
CA ASN A 108 -7.68 7.17 6.76
C ASN A 108 -7.11 8.13 7.83
N TYR A 109 -6.81 7.61 9.02
CA TYR A 109 -6.14 8.38 10.08
C TYR A 109 -4.76 8.87 9.62
N TYR A 110 -3.94 8.00 9.03
CA TYR A 110 -2.63 8.37 8.49
C TYR A 110 -2.73 9.43 7.39
N VAL A 111 -3.64 9.28 6.42
CA VAL A 111 -3.85 10.24 5.32
C VAL A 111 -4.22 11.61 5.87
N MET A 112 -5.13 11.68 6.84
CA MET A 112 -5.52 12.94 7.46
C MET A 112 -4.39 13.56 8.28
N ARG A 113 -3.65 12.75 9.03
CA ARG A 113 -2.66 13.22 10.00
C ARG A 113 -1.31 13.59 9.37
N CYS A 114 -0.87 12.83 8.38
CA CYS A 114 0.47 12.91 7.78
C CYS A 114 0.44 13.48 6.35
N CYS A 115 -0.64 13.22 5.60
CA CYS A 115 -0.72 13.58 4.18
C CYS A 115 -1.64 14.78 3.89
N ASN A 116 -2.08 15.51 4.92
CA ASN A 116 -3.01 16.65 4.81
C ASN A 116 -4.31 16.30 4.07
N GLY A 117 -4.82 15.08 4.28
CA GLY A 117 -6.06 14.61 3.66
C GLY A 117 -5.94 14.29 2.17
N LYS A 118 -4.72 14.20 1.63
CA LYS A 118 -4.48 13.81 0.23
C LYS A 118 -3.94 12.39 0.19
N ASP A 119 -4.45 11.59 -0.74
CA ASP A 119 -3.93 10.25 -0.97
C ASP A 119 -2.42 10.33 -1.30
N PRO A 120 -1.54 9.72 -0.49
CA PRO A 120 -0.11 9.72 -0.75
C PRO A 120 0.27 8.95 -2.03
N PHE A 121 -0.60 8.08 -2.54
CA PHE A 121 -0.38 7.41 -3.82
C PHE A 121 -0.68 8.33 -5.03
N ASP A 122 -1.55 9.34 -4.87
CA ASP A 122 -1.94 10.32 -5.89
C ASP A 122 -1.05 11.59 -5.87
N ASN A 123 0.16 11.45 -6.40
CA ASN A 123 1.13 12.54 -6.47
C ASN A 123 1.46 12.93 -7.92
N LYS A 124 1.27 14.21 -8.28
CA LYS A 124 1.58 14.76 -9.61
C LYS A 124 3.01 14.51 -10.09
N LYS A 125 3.99 14.62 -9.20
CA LYS A 125 5.40 14.31 -9.53
C LYS A 125 5.55 12.85 -9.93
N ARG A 126 4.81 11.97 -9.27
CA ARG A 126 4.82 10.54 -9.51
C ARG A 126 4.08 10.16 -10.77
N ALA A 127 2.90 10.73 -11.02
CA ALA A 127 2.21 10.59 -12.31
C ALA A 127 3.12 10.98 -13.49
N SER A 128 3.88 12.08 -13.33
CA SER A 128 4.86 12.53 -14.32
C SER A 128 6.04 11.57 -14.48
N LEU A 129 6.53 10.98 -13.39
CA LEU A 129 7.56 9.93 -13.43
C LEU A 129 7.05 8.68 -14.15
N MET A 130 5.89 8.16 -13.74
CA MET A 130 5.29 6.95 -14.30
C MET A 130 5.02 7.10 -15.81
N SER A 131 4.55 8.26 -16.26
CA SER A 131 4.38 8.56 -17.69
C SER A 131 5.69 8.54 -18.49
N ARG A 132 6.80 8.98 -17.89
CA ARG A 132 8.12 8.94 -18.55
C ARG A 132 8.68 7.51 -18.55
N LEU A 133 8.50 6.78 -17.45
CA LEU A 133 8.92 5.38 -17.31
C LEU A 133 8.20 4.47 -18.31
N SER A 134 6.89 4.60 -18.47
CA SER A 134 6.11 3.80 -19.42
C SER A 134 6.43 4.06 -20.89
N LYS A 135 7.16 5.15 -21.17
CA LYS A 135 7.68 5.50 -22.50
C LYS A 135 9.17 5.17 -22.63
N GLY A 136 9.82 4.74 -21.56
CA GLY A 136 11.27 4.52 -21.52
C GLY A 136 12.10 5.79 -21.71
N THR A 137 11.54 6.97 -21.41
CA THR A 137 12.19 8.28 -21.62
C THR A 137 12.75 8.89 -20.34
N ASP A 138 12.58 8.22 -19.20
CA ASP A 138 13.16 8.66 -17.94
C ASP A 138 14.65 8.29 -17.86
N LYS A 139 15.43 9.09 -17.12
CA LYS A 139 16.86 8.84 -16.91
C LYS A 139 17.15 7.53 -16.17
N THR A 140 16.20 7.06 -15.37
CA THR A 140 16.30 5.80 -14.61
C THR A 140 15.75 4.61 -15.38
N SER A 141 15.36 4.77 -16.64
CA SER A 141 14.91 3.65 -17.47
C SER A 141 16.04 2.66 -17.73
N ILE A 142 15.72 1.37 -17.65
CA ILE A 142 16.67 0.29 -17.89
C ILE A 142 16.94 0.17 -19.39
N THR A 143 18.23 0.20 -19.75
CA THR A 143 18.69 0.19 -21.15
C THR A 143 19.29 -1.15 -21.58
N TYR A 144 19.54 -2.06 -20.64
CA TYR A 144 20.12 -3.38 -20.86
C TYR A 144 19.43 -4.43 -19.98
N LEU A 145 19.31 -5.66 -20.47
CA LEU A 145 18.87 -6.84 -19.73
C LEU A 145 20.01 -7.86 -19.68
#